data_AF-A0A966Y1K2-F1
#
_entry.id   AF-A0A966Y1K2-F1
#
_cell.length_a   1.000
_cell.length_b   1.000
_cell.length_c   1.000
_cell.angle_alpha   90.00
_cell.angle_beta   90.00
_cell.angle_gamma   90.00
#
_symmetry.space_group_name_H-M   'P 1'
#
loop_
_entity.id
_entity.type
_entity.pdbx_description
1 polymer ?
#
loop_
_entity_poly.entity_id
_entity_poly.type
_entity_poly.pdbx_seq_one_letter_code
_entity_poly.pdbx_strand_id
1 'polypeptide(L)'
;MSRIPMLLAASISLALPFAAAAQDKPFGGYPNADMEYCAKLSDLYIRYIGRSEAGPRTPVTPDVVGGVALAQCKHESTVTQAIPVLERKLLDSRFTLPPRG
;
A
#
# COMPACT_ATOMS: atom_id res chain seq x y z
N MET A 1 41.72 -9.81 58.27
CA MET A 1 41.90 -9.55 56.82
C MET A 1 40.73 -10.24 56.10
N SER A 2 39.48 -9.77 56.14
CA SER A 2 38.89 -8.60 55.48
C SER A 2 39.40 -8.35 54.06
N ARG A 3 38.57 -8.73 53.07
CA ARG A 3 37.98 -7.91 52.00
C ARG A 3 37.69 -8.79 50.79
N ILE A 4 36.44 -8.87 50.34
CA ILE A 4 35.99 -8.65 48.95
C ILE A 4 34.45 -8.72 48.95
N PRO A 5 33.76 -7.80 48.26
CA PRO A 5 32.56 -7.18 48.78
C PRO A 5 31.27 -7.72 48.14
N MET A 6 30.23 -7.70 48.96
CA MET A 6 28.85 -7.41 48.57
C MET A 6 28.82 -6.29 47.53
N LEU A 7 28.40 -6.59 46.30
CA LEU A 7 27.81 -5.66 45.34
C LEU A 7 27.46 -6.42 44.06
N LEU A 8 26.17 -6.70 43.85
CA LEU A 8 25.42 -6.26 42.67
C LEU A 8 24.01 -6.82 42.76
N ALA A 9 23.19 -6.05 43.50
CA ALA A 9 21.81 -5.88 43.12
C ALA A 9 21.77 -5.33 41.68
N ALA A 10 21.03 -6.00 40.80
CA ALA A 10 20.15 -5.39 39.80
C ALA A 10 19.72 -6.51 38.85
N SER A 11 18.64 -7.18 39.24
CA SER A 11 17.69 -7.82 38.33
C SER A 11 17.20 -6.78 37.31
N ILE A 12 17.97 -6.59 36.23
CA ILE A 12 17.54 -5.83 35.06
C ILE A 12 16.73 -6.77 34.21
N SER A 13 15.42 -6.64 34.40
CA SER A 13 14.33 -7.10 33.58
C SER A 13 14.73 -7.35 32.12
N LEU A 14 14.56 -8.61 31.71
CA LEU A 14 14.17 -8.92 30.34
C LEU A 14 13.02 -7.98 29.94
N ALA A 15 13.23 -7.11 28.95
CA ALA A 15 12.22 -6.81 27.94
C ALA A 15 12.81 -5.95 26.82
N LEU A 16 13.02 -6.60 25.68
CA LEU A 16 12.97 -6.09 24.30
C LEU A 16 13.58 -4.70 24.05
N PRO A 17 14.77 -4.60 23.43
CA PRO A 17 15.03 -3.41 22.63
C PRO A 17 14.00 -3.44 21.51
N PHE A 18 13.05 -2.49 21.60
CA PHE A 18 12.34 -1.88 20.48
C PHE A 18 12.69 -2.58 19.16
N ALA A 19 11.88 -3.57 18.77
CA ALA A 19 11.71 -3.83 17.35
C ALA A 19 11.18 -2.50 16.83
N ALA A 20 12.11 -1.66 16.35
CA ALA A 20 11.78 -0.56 15.48
C ALA A 20 10.78 -1.14 14.52
N ALA A 21 9.54 -0.64 14.58
CA ALA A 21 8.62 -0.86 13.50
C ALA A 21 9.43 -0.43 12.27
N ALA A 22 9.92 -1.41 11.51
CA ALA A 22 10.01 -1.26 10.08
C ALA A 22 8.61 -0.80 9.77
N GLN A 23 8.47 0.52 9.63
CA GLN A 23 7.22 1.10 9.19
C GLN A 23 6.98 0.33 7.91
N ASP A 24 5.98 -0.54 7.92
CA ASP A 24 5.32 -1.02 6.73
C ASP A 24 5.07 0.25 5.94
N LYS A 25 6.01 0.60 5.07
CA LYS A 25 5.70 1.46 3.96
C LYS A 25 4.63 0.61 3.29
N PRO A 26 3.36 1.06 3.21
CA PRO A 26 2.37 0.31 2.46
C PRO A 26 2.82 0.14 0.99
N PHE A 27 3.85 0.91 0.60
CA PHE A 27 4.42 1.06 -0.71
C PHE A 27 5.91 0.67 -0.82
N GLY A 28 6.51 0.03 0.18
CA GLY A 28 7.91 -0.39 0.13
C GLY A 28 8.01 -1.88 -0.17
N GLY A 29 8.15 -2.25 -1.46
CA GLY A 29 8.31 -3.66 -1.84
C GLY A 29 7.88 -4.02 -3.26
N TYR A 30 7.95 -3.10 -4.22
CA TYR A 30 7.61 -3.39 -5.61
C TYR A 30 8.85 -3.78 -6.41
N PRO A 31 8.77 -4.81 -7.28
CA PRO A 31 9.89 -5.24 -8.12
C PRO A 31 10.43 -4.13 -9.03
N ASN A 32 9.56 -3.20 -9.47
CA ASN A 32 9.90 -2.11 -10.35
C ASN A 32 8.99 -0.88 -10.15
N ALA A 33 9.41 0.27 -10.73
CA ALA A 33 8.72 1.55 -10.60
C ALA A 33 7.30 1.55 -11.20
N ASP A 34 7.08 0.80 -12.27
CA ASP A 34 5.74 0.67 -12.88
C ASP A 34 4.77 -0.02 -11.92
N MET A 35 5.21 -1.06 -11.20
CA MET A 35 4.38 -1.74 -10.21
C MET A 35 4.07 -0.85 -9.00
N GLU A 36 5.06 -0.08 -8.53
CA GLU A 36 4.81 0.93 -7.48
C GLU A 36 3.79 1.97 -7.94
N TYR A 37 3.95 2.46 -9.17
CA TYR A 37 3.04 3.42 -9.75
C TYR A 37 1.62 2.86 -9.91
N CYS A 38 1.50 1.65 -10.46
CA CYS A 38 0.23 0.93 -10.62
C CYS A 38 -0.47 0.74 -9.27
N ALA A 39 0.29 0.47 -8.20
CA ALA A 39 -0.25 0.34 -6.85
C ALA A 39 -0.82 1.66 -6.31
N LYS A 40 -0.13 2.79 -6.52
CA LYS A 40 -0.64 4.12 -6.14
C LYS A 40 -1.94 4.45 -6.89
N LEU A 41 -1.99 4.17 -8.18
CA LEU A 41 -3.21 4.34 -8.98
C LEU A 41 -4.34 3.43 -8.49
N SER A 42 -4.01 2.18 -8.16
CA SER A 42 -4.97 1.19 -7.65
C SER A 42 -5.59 1.61 -6.33
N ASP A 43 -4.80 2.16 -5.40
CA ASP A 43 -5.30 2.64 -4.11
C ASP A 43 -6.32 3.78 -4.29
N LEU A 44 -6.00 4.77 -5.14
CA LEU A 44 -6.92 5.86 -5.48
C LEU A 44 -8.20 5.33 -6.13
N TYR A 45 -8.06 4.43 -7.11
CA TYR A 45 -9.19 3.85 -7.81
C TYR A 45 -10.09 3.09 -6.83
N ILE A 46 -9.56 2.19 -6.01
CA ILE A 46 -10.37 1.39 -5.06
C ILE A 46 -11.09 2.29 -4.06
N ARG A 47 -10.39 3.31 -3.56
CA ARG A 47 -10.92 4.18 -2.50
C ARG A 47 -12.06 5.09 -2.96
N TYR A 48 -12.01 5.56 -4.21
CA TYR A 48 -12.91 6.63 -4.67
C TYR A 48 -13.74 6.31 -5.92
N ILE A 49 -13.41 5.26 -6.67
CA ILE A 49 -14.08 4.93 -7.94
C ILE A 49 -14.63 3.50 -7.91
N GLY A 50 -13.80 2.54 -7.49
CA GLY A 50 -14.07 1.10 -7.54
C GLY A 50 -15.16 0.65 -6.58
N ARG A 51 -15.35 1.36 -5.45
CA ARG A 51 -16.62 1.33 -4.74
C ARG A 51 -17.55 2.29 -5.44
N SER A 52 -18.34 1.74 -6.35
CA SER A 52 -19.71 2.16 -6.68
C SER A 52 -20.28 3.19 -5.69
N GLU A 53 -19.99 4.48 -5.91
CA GLU A 53 -20.53 5.63 -5.15
C GLU A 53 -22.01 5.87 -5.52
N ALA A 54 -22.74 4.79 -5.72
CA ALA A 54 -24.14 4.78 -6.06
C ALA A 54 -24.89 4.48 -4.76
N GLY A 55 -25.56 5.51 -4.25
CA GLY A 55 -26.51 5.34 -3.16
C GLY A 55 -27.56 4.28 -3.49
N PRO A 56 -28.39 3.86 -2.51
CA PRO A 56 -29.31 2.71 -2.63
C PRO A 56 -30.34 2.77 -3.78
N ARG A 57 -30.36 3.84 -4.57
CA ARG A 57 -31.28 4.07 -5.70
C ARG A 57 -30.59 4.19 -7.06
N THR A 58 -29.26 4.19 -7.14
CA THR A 58 -28.56 4.29 -8.42
C THR A 58 -28.18 2.88 -8.89
N PRO A 59 -28.58 2.47 -10.11
CA PRO A 59 -28.12 1.21 -10.68
C PRO A 59 -26.60 1.19 -10.74
N VAL A 60 -26.00 0.29 -9.96
CA VAL A 60 -24.56 0.07 -9.96
C VAL A 60 -24.22 -0.83 -11.13
N THR A 61 -23.60 -0.29 -12.17
CA THR A 61 -22.91 -1.14 -13.15
C THR A 61 -21.50 -1.44 -12.63
N PRO A 62 -21.14 -2.72 -12.40
CA PRO A 62 -19.80 -3.06 -11.97
C PRO A 62 -18.77 -2.67 -13.04
N ASP A 63 -17.74 -1.93 -12.64
CA ASP A 63 -16.64 -1.57 -13.54
C ASP A 63 -15.68 -2.75 -13.73
N VAL A 64 -16.06 -3.63 -14.66
CA VAL A 64 -15.28 -4.83 -15.00
C VAL A 64 -13.89 -4.47 -15.51
N VAL A 65 -13.78 -3.42 -16.34
CA VAL A 65 -12.50 -2.99 -16.93
C VAL A 65 -11.54 -2.53 -15.83
N GLY A 66 -12.04 -1.75 -14.87
CA GLY A 66 -11.22 -1.29 -13.73
C GLY A 66 -10.83 -2.44 -12.82
N GLY A 67 -11.73 -3.39 -12.58
CA GLY A 67 -11.43 -4.63 -11.85
C GLY A 67 -10.34 -5.47 -12.51
N VAL A 68 -10.36 -5.62 -13.84
CA VAL A 68 -9.32 -6.33 -14.60
C VAL A 68 -7.98 -5.61 -14.49
N ALA A 69 -7.96 -4.28 -14.62
CA ALA A 69 -6.75 -3.49 -14.48
C ALA A 69 -6.13 -3.64 -13.07
N LEU A 70 -6.95 -3.63 -12.01
CA LEU A 70 -6.48 -3.89 -10.65
C LEU A 70 -5.82 -5.27 -10.49
N ALA A 71 -6.37 -6.30 -11.16
CA ALA A 71 -5.77 -7.63 -11.14
C ALA A 71 -4.43 -7.64 -11.90
N GLN A 72 -4.38 -6.98 -13.05
CA GLN A 72 -3.17 -6.87 -13.88
C GLN A 72 -2.04 -6.08 -13.19
N CYS A 73 -2.34 -5.06 -12.37
CA CYS A 73 -1.33 -4.34 -11.59
C CYS A 73 -0.54 -5.23 -10.62
N LYS A 74 -1.08 -6.40 -10.23
CA LYS A 74 -0.43 -7.32 -9.30
C LYS A 74 0.64 -8.18 -9.96
N HIS A 75 0.70 -8.19 -11.29
CA HIS A 75 1.61 -9.03 -12.05
C HIS A 75 2.52 -8.18 -12.93
N GLU A 76 3.82 -8.42 -12.82
CA GLU A 76 4.86 -7.69 -13.58
C GLU A 76 4.64 -7.76 -15.10
N SER A 77 4.20 -8.90 -15.63
CA SER A 77 3.98 -9.09 -17.07
C SER A 77 2.84 -8.26 -17.65
N THR A 78 1.90 -7.78 -16.82
CA THR A 78 0.70 -7.06 -17.26
C THR A 78 0.59 -5.64 -16.71
N VAL A 79 1.55 -5.21 -15.87
CA VAL A 79 1.51 -3.91 -15.21
C VAL A 79 1.44 -2.75 -16.19
N THR A 80 2.19 -2.81 -17.29
CA THR A 80 2.25 -1.76 -18.32
C THR A 80 0.93 -1.60 -19.08
N GLN A 81 0.12 -2.65 -19.15
CA GLN A 81 -1.22 -2.62 -19.75
C GLN A 81 -2.26 -2.04 -18.79
N ALA A 82 -2.09 -2.29 -17.49
CA ALA A 82 -3.00 -1.83 -16.44
C ALA A 82 -2.89 -0.32 -16.19
N ILE A 83 -1.68 0.22 -16.18
CA ILE A 83 -1.40 1.63 -15.87
C ILE A 83 -2.28 2.60 -16.71
N PRO A 84 -2.27 2.58 -18.06
CA PRO A 84 -3.03 3.55 -18.84
C PRO A 84 -4.56 3.43 -18.62
N VAL A 85 -5.04 2.24 -18.27
CA VAL A 85 -6.46 2.02 -17.94
C VAL A 85 -6.83 2.72 -16.63
N LEU A 86 -6.01 2.56 -15.59
CA LEU A 86 -6.24 3.20 -14.29
C LEU A 86 -6.03 4.72 -14.36
N GLU A 87 -4.99 5.19 -15.06
CA GLU A 87 -4.77 6.61 -15.31
C GLU A 87 -5.99 7.25 -15.96
N ARG A 88 -6.53 6.62 -17.01
CA ARG A 88 -7.70 7.15 -17.70
C ARG A 88 -8.94 7.18 -16.81
N LYS A 89 -9.19 6.13 -16.05
CA LYS A 89 -10.31 6.09 -15.11
C LYS A 89 -10.22 7.19 -14.06
N LEU A 90 -9.04 7.40 -13.48
CA LEU A 90 -8.80 8.47 -12.52
C LEU A 90 -8.99 9.85 -13.15
N LEU A 91 -8.47 10.08 -14.36
CA LEU A 91 -8.62 11.34 -15.09
C LEU A 91 -10.08 11.63 -15.48
N ASP A 92 -10.81 10.62 -15.95
CA ASP A 92 -12.23 10.73 -16.30
C ASP A 92 -13.08 11.08 -15.06
N SER A 93 -12.67 10.57 -13.89
CA SER A 93 -13.21 10.95 -12.57
C SER A 93 -12.61 12.24 -11.98
N ARG A 94 -11.82 13.00 -12.75
CA ARG A 94 -11.22 14.29 -12.37
C ARG A 94 -10.19 14.24 -11.23
N PHE A 95 -9.57 13.09 -10.99
CA PHE A 95 -8.44 12.97 -10.06
C PHE A 95 -7.15 13.50 -10.67
N THR A 96 -6.28 14.06 -9.83
CA THR A 96 -4.89 14.32 -10.19
C THR A 96 -4.09 13.02 -10.08
N LEU A 97 -3.26 12.74 -11.09
CA LEU A 97 -2.45 11.54 -11.09
C LEU A 97 -1.21 11.72 -10.19
N PRO A 98 -0.80 10.69 -9.44
CA PRO A 98 0.45 10.71 -8.72
C PRO A 98 1.62 10.82 -9.72
N PRO A 99 2.79 11.33 -9.29
CA PRO A 99 3.99 11.30 -10.12
C PRO A 99 4.41 9.86 -10.36
N ARG A 100 4.88 9.59 -11.57
CA ARG A 100 5.72 8.42 -11.84
C ARG A 100 7.07 8.70 -11.18
N GLY A 101 7.57 7.72 -10.42
CA GLY A 101 8.78 7.86 -9.59
C GLY A 101 10.01 8.31 -10.37
#